data_AF-A0A399ZUH0-F1
#
_entry.id   AF-A0A399ZUH0-F1
#
_cell.length_a   1.000
_cell.length_b   1.000
_cell.length_c   1.000
_cell.angle_alpha   90.00
_cell.angle_beta   90.00
_cell.angle_gamma   90.00
#
_symmetry.space_group_name_H-M   'P 1'
#
loop_
_entity.id
_entity.type
_entity.pdbx_description
1 polymer ?
#
loop_
_entity_poly.entity_id
_entity_poly.type
_entity_poly.pdbx_seq_one_letter_code
_entity_poly.pdbx_strand_id
1 'polypeptide(L)'
;MAQRSEIGPAQARPLSAPWTEKIRWNRRVQRVVGQTIAHLLMIGFSLVFLIPLLWMVSTALKTRAQTWLFPPEWIPNPVAWENFPRVFEVVPFVNYVQNTLIIVGWNIVGAVFSTALVAYGFARLRFPGRDFLFILLIATLMIP
;
A
#
# COMPACT_ATOMS: atom_id res chain seq x y z
N MET A 1 40.70 -36.59 72.12
CA MET A 1 39.28 -36.64 71.73
C MET A 1 38.66 -35.26 71.92
N ALA A 2 38.60 -34.45 70.85
CA ALA A 2 37.63 -33.38 70.63
C ALA A 2 38.02 -32.65 69.32
N GLN A 3 37.14 -32.82 68.35
CA GLN A 3 37.17 -32.33 66.99
C GLN A 3 36.75 -30.85 66.95
N ARG A 4 37.51 -29.99 66.24
CA ARG A 4 36.99 -28.83 65.47
C ARG A 4 38.10 -28.10 64.71
N SER A 5 37.72 -27.67 63.50
CA SER A 5 38.28 -26.61 62.63
C SER A 5 39.76 -26.76 62.26
N GLU A 6 40.15 -26.82 60.99
CA GLU A 6 39.81 -25.85 59.95
C GLU A 6 39.74 -26.52 58.57
N ILE A 7 38.54 -26.52 58.01
CA ILE A 7 38.31 -26.83 56.60
C ILE A 7 38.65 -25.54 55.85
N GLY A 8 39.88 -25.44 55.32
CA GLY A 8 40.29 -24.31 54.50
C GLY A 8 39.34 -24.13 53.29
N PRO A 9 38.89 -22.92 52.98
CA PRO A 9 37.84 -22.71 51.97
C PRO A 9 38.34 -23.02 50.56
N ALA A 10 37.54 -23.84 49.88
CA ALA A 10 37.37 -24.02 48.44
C ALA A 10 38.29 -23.24 47.48
N GLN A 11 39.13 -23.97 46.73
CA GLN A 11 39.49 -23.58 45.36
C GLN A 11 38.68 -24.43 44.38
N ALA A 12 37.38 -24.14 44.29
CA ALA A 12 36.61 -24.52 43.13
C ALA A 12 37.24 -23.79 41.94
N ARG A 13 37.90 -24.52 41.04
CA ARG A 13 38.32 -23.99 39.74
C ARG A 13 37.11 -23.29 39.13
N PRO A 14 37.16 -21.99 38.79
CA PRO A 14 36.09 -21.43 38.00
C PRO A 14 36.06 -22.24 36.70
N LEU A 15 34.95 -22.92 36.45
CA LEU A 15 34.63 -23.47 35.14
C LEU A 15 34.67 -22.26 34.20
N SER A 16 35.80 -22.04 33.53
CA SER A 16 35.94 -20.99 32.53
C SER A 16 35.05 -21.42 31.37
N ALA A 17 33.77 -21.07 31.46
CA ALA A 17 32.77 -21.25 30.42
C ALA A 17 33.35 -20.63 29.14
N PRO A 18 33.75 -21.45 28.16
CA PRO A 18 34.29 -20.92 26.94
C PRO A 18 33.11 -20.35 26.15
N TRP A 19 33.17 -19.06 25.84
CA TRP A 19 32.57 -18.51 24.62
C TRP A 19 31.05 -18.60 24.51
N THR A 20 30.33 -17.84 25.32
CA THR A 20 29.13 -17.17 24.79
C THR A 20 29.49 -15.72 24.46
N GLU A 21 30.42 -15.54 23.52
CA GLU A 21 30.37 -14.37 22.67
C GLU A 21 28.99 -14.43 22.01
N LYS A 22 28.00 -13.78 22.63
CA LYS A 22 26.74 -13.45 21.98
C LYS A 22 27.17 -12.79 20.69
N ILE A 23 27.04 -13.51 19.57
CA ILE A 23 27.26 -13.00 18.22
C ILE A 23 26.58 -11.64 18.23
N ARG A 24 27.40 -10.56 18.31
CA ARG A 24 26.90 -9.20 18.35
C ARG A 24 26.45 -8.95 16.94
N TRP A 25 25.24 -9.44 16.66
CA TRP A 25 24.68 -9.39 15.35
C TRP A 25 24.66 -7.93 14.98
N ASN A 26 25.45 -7.61 13.95
CA ASN A 26 25.79 -6.24 13.65
C ASN A 26 24.47 -5.62 13.20
N ARG A 27 23.75 -4.96 14.12
CA ARG A 27 22.37 -4.47 13.91
C ARG A 27 22.27 -3.62 12.64
N ARG A 28 23.40 -3.03 12.22
CA ARG A 28 23.59 -2.34 10.95
C ARG A 28 23.47 -3.26 9.73
N VAL A 29 24.16 -4.40 9.71
CA VAL A 29 24.09 -5.39 8.61
C VAL A 29 22.69 -6.00 8.53
N GLN A 30 22.09 -6.37 9.67
CA GLN A 30 20.71 -6.87 9.68
C GLN A 30 19.70 -5.86 9.12
N ARG A 31 19.86 -4.57 9.46
CA ARG A 31 19.02 -3.49 8.92
C ARG A 31 19.22 -3.32 7.42
N VAL A 32 20.46 -3.30 6.94
CA VAL A 32 20.75 -3.12 5.49
C VAL A 32 20.20 -4.30 4.70
N VAL A 33 20.44 -5.54 5.14
CA VAL A 33 19.90 -6.74 4.46
C VAL A 33 18.37 -6.71 4.45
N GLY A 34 17.74 -6.41 5.60
CA GLY A 34 16.29 -6.29 5.68
C GLY A 34 15.73 -5.21 4.75
N GLN A 35 16.38 -4.04 4.69
CA GLN A 35 16.01 -2.96 3.78
C GLN A 35 16.18 -3.37 2.32
N THR A 36 17.29 -4.01 1.93
CA THR A 36 17.50 -4.47 0.55
C THR A 36 16.44 -5.46 0.13
N ILE A 37 16.10 -6.43 0.98
CA ILE A 37 15.01 -7.39 0.72
C ILE A 37 13.68 -6.66 0.57
N ALA A 38 13.37 -5.73 1.46
CA ALA A 38 12.14 -4.94 1.36
C ALA A 38 12.06 -4.15 0.04
N HIS A 39 13.16 -3.51 -0.40
CA HIS A 39 13.18 -2.79 -1.68
C HIS A 39 13.02 -3.73 -2.88
N LEU A 40 13.69 -4.88 -2.88
CA LEU A 40 13.53 -5.88 -3.94
C LEU A 40 12.09 -6.39 -4.04
N LEU A 41 11.44 -6.64 -2.89
CA LEU A 41 10.04 -7.02 -2.84
C LEU A 41 9.12 -5.90 -3.33
N MET A 42 9.35 -4.65 -2.90
CA MET A 42 8.58 -3.49 -3.35
C MET A 42 8.70 -3.26 -4.86
N ILE A 43 9.91 -3.40 -5.42
CA ILE A 43 10.14 -3.34 -6.86
C ILE A 43 9.39 -4.49 -7.56
N GLY A 44 9.51 -5.71 -7.06
CA GLY A 44 8.79 -6.87 -7.59
C GLY A 44 7.27 -6.66 -7.63
N PHE A 45 6.67 -6.22 -6.52
CA PHE A 45 5.25 -5.89 -6.47
C PHE A 45 4.88 -4.76 -7.42
N SER A 46 5.68 -3.69 -7.47
CA SER A 46 5.45 -2.58 -8.40
C SER A 46 5.40 -3.05 -9.85
N LEU A 47 6.29 -3.96 -10.26
CA LEU A 47 6.29 -4.51 -11.62
C LEU A 47 5.01 -5.31 -11.90
N VAL A 48 4.53 -6.11 -10.94
CA VAL A 48 3.28 -6.86 -11.06
C VAL A 48 2.09 -5.91 -11.24
N PHE A 49 2.02 -4.82 -10.46
CA PHE A 49 0.96 -3.81 -10.60
C PHE A 49 1.04 -3.02 -11.92
N LEU A 50 2.22 -2.93 -12.55
CA LEU A 50 2.38 -2.30 -13.86
C LEU A 50 1.88 -3.17 -15.02
N ILE A 51 1.81 -4.49 -14.87
CA ILE A 51 1.34 -5.40 -15.94
C ILE A 51 -0.02 -4.98 -16.53
N PRO A 52 -1.10 -4.78 -15.75
CA PRO A 52 -2.38 -4.36 -16.30
C PRO A 52 -2.31 -2.98 -16.98
N LEU A 53 -1.49 -2.07 -16.48
CA LEU A 53 -1.30 -0.76 -17.11
C LEU A 53 -0.60 -0.89 -18.47
N LEU A 54 0.48 -1.68 -18.55
CA LEU A 54 1.18 -1.97 -19.80
C LEU A 54 0.26 -2.68 -20.81
N TRP A 55 -0.59 -3.58 -20.32
CA TRP A 55 -1.61 -4.23 -21.13
C TRP A 55 -2.63 -3.24 -21.71
N MET A 56 -3.11 -2.30 -20.90
CA MET A 56 -4.02 -1.24 -21.36
C MET A 56 -3.37 -0.37 -22.44
N VAL A 57 -2.11 0.04 -22.26
CA VAL A 57 -1.37 0.83 -23.25
C VAL A 57 -1.17 0.05 -24.54
N SER A 58 -0.76 -1.22 -24.45
CA SER A 58 -0.63 -2.12 -25.61
C SER A 58 -1.96 -2.24 -26.35
N THR A 59 -3.06 -2.45 -25.63
CA THR A 59 -4.39 -2.62 -26.22
C THR A 59 -4.92 -1.33 -26.86
N ALA A 60 -4.64 -0.17 -26.27
CA ALA A 60 -4.98 1.13 -26.86
C ALA A 60 -4.28 1.37 -28.21
N LEU A 61 -3.12 0.74 -28.42
CA LEU A 61 -2.33 0.79 -29.65
C LEU A 61 -2.63 -0.34 -30.64
N LYS A 62 -3.56 -1.26 -30.32
CA LYS A 62 -3.97 -2.35 -31.21
C LYS A 62 -5.08 -1.91 -32.17
N THR A 63 -5.07 -2.50 -33.36
CA THR A 63 -6.23 -2.47 -34.26
C THR A 63 -7.35 -3.34 -33.69
N ARG A 64 -8.60 -3.11 -34.14
CA ARG A 64 -9.75 -3.94 -33.74
C ARG A 64 -9.57 -5.42 -34.05
N ALA A 65 -8.80 -5.79 -35.08
CA ALA A 65 -8.54 -7.19 -35.42
C ALA A 65 -7.56 -7.84 -34.41
N GLN A 66 -6.50 -7.11 -34.04
CA GLN A 66 -5.48 -7.59 -33.08
C GLN A 66 -6.02 -7.83 -31.68
N THR A 67 -7.10 -7.15 -31.27
CA THR A 67 -7.73 -7.38 -29.95
C THR A 67 -8.42 -8.74 -29.83
N TRP A 68 -8.71 -9.41 -30.96
CA TRP A 68 -9.34 -10.73 -30.99
C TRP A 68 -8.37 -11.89 -31.29
N LEU A 69 -7.07 -11.62 -31.44
CA LEU A 69 -6.07 -12.64 -31.73
C LEU A 69 -5.73 -13.48 -30.49
N PHE A 70 -5.50 -14.78 -30.70
CA PHE A 70 -5.01 -15.72 -29.69
C PHE A 70 -3.79 -16.50 -30.24
N PRO A 71 -2.63 -16.48 -29.56
CA PRO A 71 -2.35 -15.81 -28.29
C PRO A 71 -2.33 -14.28 -28.41
N PRO A 72 -2.68 -13.53 -27.35
CA PRO A 72 -2.65 -12.07 -27.40
C PRO A 72 -1.25 -11.53 -27.61
N GLU A 73 -1.10 -10.61 -28.55
CA GLU A 73 0.17 -9.94 -28.82
C GLU A 73 0.46 -8.87 -27.75
N TRP A 74 1.60 -8.93 -27.06
CA TRP A 74 1.97 -7.91 -26.08
C TRP A 74 2.47 -6.62 -26.72
N ILE A 75 3.13 -6.72 -27.87
CA ILE A 75 3.64 -5.59 -28.65
C ILE A 75 2.83 -5.56 -29.96
N PRO A 76 1.98 -4.54 -30.18
CA PRO A 76 1.14 -4.47 -31.37
C PRO A 76 1.99 -4.32 -32.64
N ASN A 77 1.67 -5.09 -33.68
CA ASN A 77 2.31 -4.97 -34.99
C ASN A 77 1.27 -5.17 -36.12
N PRO A 78 0.85 -4.13 -36.86
CA PRO A 78 1.29 -2.74 -36.78
C PRO A 78 0.76 -1.99 -35.54
N VAL A 79 1.41 -0.88 -35.19
CA VAL A 79 0.99 0.03 -34.11
C VAL A 79 -0.06 1.01 -34.63
N ALA A 80 -1.25 1.02 -34.03
CA ALA A 80 -2.39 1.84 -34.44
C ALA A 80 -2.46 3.18 -33.68
N TRP A 81 -1.53 4.10 -33.99
CA TRP A 81 -1.52 5.45 -33.40
C TRP A 81 -2.78 6.27 -33.70
N GLU A 82 -3.47 5.95 -34.79
CA GLU A 82 -4.72 6.60 -35.20
C GLU A 82 -5.86 6.48 -34.18
N ASN A 83 -5.79 5.52 -33.26
CA ASN A 83 -6.81 5.35 -32.21
C ASN A 83 -6.94 6.58 -31.30
N PHE A 84 -5.83 7.30 -31.04
CA PHE A 84 -5.83 8.47 -30.16
C PHE A 84 -6.57 9.69 -30.73
N PRO A 85 -6.28 10.18 -31.95
CA PRO A 85 -7.07 11.28 -32.53
C PRO A 85 -8.50 10.83 -32.85
N ARG A 86 -8.70 9.58 -33.29
CA ARG A 86 -10.01 9.07 -33.69
C ARG A 86 -11.05 9.07 -32.57
N VAL A 87 -10.64 8.96 -31.30
CA VAL A 87 -11.59 9.02 -30.17
C VAL A 87 -12.33 10.36 -30.10
N PHE A 88 -11.67 11.45 -30.50
CA PHE A 88 -12.27 12.79 -30.48
C PHE A 88 -13.27 13.01 -31.62
N GLU A 89 -13.19 12.20 -32.68
CA GLU A 89 -14.12 12.23 -33.81
C GLU A 89 -15.32 11.30 -33.60
N VAL A 90 -15.10 10.14 -32.97
CA VAL A 90 -16.12 9.09 -32.81
C VAL A 90 -17.05 9.38 -31.64
N VAL A 91 -16.55 10.03 -30.59
CA VAL A 91 -17.35 10.39 -29.41
C VAL A 91 -17.04 11.82 -28.99
N PRO A 92 -17.97 12.52 -28.31
CA PRO A 92 -17.72 13.84 -27.74
C PRO A 92 -16.83 13.72 -26.48
N PHE A 93 -15.60 13.23 -26.66
CA PHE A 93 -14.67 12.90 -25.58
C PHE A 93 -14.38 14.09 -24.67
N VAL A 94 -14.20 15.28 -25.25
CA VAL A 94 -13.97 16.52 -24.51
C VAL A 94 -15.14 16.83 -23.57
N ASN A 95 -16.38 16.64 -24.03
CA ASN A 95 -17.56 16.88 -23.21
C ASN A 95 -17.62 15.89 -22.04
N TYR A 96 -17.22 14.63 -22.23
CA TYR A 96 -17.15 13.66 -21.15
C TYR A 96 -16.12 14.04 -20.09
N VAL A 97 -14.92 14.45 -20.51
CA VAL A 97 -13.87 14.90 -19.59
C VAL A 97 -14.31 16.14 -18.83
N GLN A 98 -14.88 17.14 -19.52
CA GLN A 98 -15.36 18.37 -18.88
C GLN A 98 -16.48 18.11 -17.87
N ASN A 99 -17.49 17.31 -18.25
CA ASN A 99 -18.58 16.96 -17.35
C ASN A 99 -18.06 16.26 -16.09
N THR A 100 -17.15 15.28 -16.24
CA THR A 100 -16.57 14.59 -15.09
C THR A 100 -15.75 15.54 -14.22
N LEU A 101 -14.93 16.42 -14.80
CA LEU A 101 -14.14 17.39 -14.04
C LEU A 101 -15.03 18.35 -13.25
N ILE A 102 -16.13 18.84 -13.85
CA ILE A 102 -17.08 19.73 -13.18
C ILE A 102 -17.78 19.00 -12.04
N ILE A 103 -18.31 17.81 -12.29
CA ILE A 103 -19.04 17.02 -11.28
C ILE A 103 -18.12 16.64 -10.12
N VAL A 104 -16.94 16.09 -10.41
CA VAL A 104 -15.97 15.67 -9.39
C VAL A 104 -15.43 16.87 -8.64
N GLY A 105 -15.14 17.99 -9.32
CA GLY A 105 -14.69 19.22 -8.70
C GLY A 105 -15.67 19.74 -7.64
N TRP A 106 -16.95 19.89 -8.02
CA TRP A 106 -17.98 20.32 -7.08
C TRP A 106 -18.25 19.31 -5.97
N ASN A 107 -18.19 18.01 -6.29
CA ASN A 107 -18.33 16.96 -5.30
C ASN A 107 -17.22 17.03 -4.25
N ILE A 108 -15.95 17.19 -4.65
CA ILE A 108 -14.83 17.32 -3.70
C ILE A 108 -15.02 18.53 -2.80
N VAL A 109 -15.37 19.69 -3.36
CA VAL A 109 -15.59 20.92 -2.57
C VAL A 109 -16.71 20.71 -1.55
N GLY A 110 -17.87 20.23 -1.99
CA GLY A 110 -19.02 19.99 -1.12
C GLY A 110 -18.75 18.92 -0.06
N ALA A 111 -18.12 17.81 -0.45
CA ALA A 111 -17.79 16.71 0.43
C ALA A 111 -16.76 17.12 1.49
N VAL A 112 -15.66 17.77 1.12
CA VAL A 112 -14.64 18.22 2.08
C VAL A 112 -15.22 19.25 3.04
N PHE A 113 -15.97 20.23 2.53
CA PHE A 113 -16.59 21.25 3.37
C PHE A 113 -17.59 20.64 4.37
N SER A 114 -18.50 19.80 3.89
CA SER A 114 -19.51 19.14 4.73
C SER A 114 -18.89 18.19 5.75
N THR A 115 -17.97 17.32 5.30
CA THR A 115 -17.30 16.36 6.19
C THR A 115 -16.46 17.04 7.25
N ALA A 116 -15.77 18.13 6.93
CA ALA A 116 -15.00 18.90 7.91
C ALA A 116 -15.91 19.48 9.01
N LEU A 117 -17.05 20.07 8.65
CA LEU A 117 -18.02 20.61 9.61
C LEU A 117 -18.61 19.52 10.51
N VAL A 118 -19.06 18.43 9.90
CA VAL A 118 -19.65 17.29 10.61
C VAL A 118 -18.62 16.65 11.54
N ALA A 119 -17.41 16.39 11.06
CA ALA A 119 -16.32 15.82 11.86
C ALA A 119 -15.95 16.73 13.03
N TYR A 120 -15.89 18.05 12.83
CA TYR A 120 -15.65 19.00 13.91
C TYR A 120 -16.75 18.95 14.98
N GLY A 121 -18.02 18.88 14.56
CA GLY A 121 -19.16 18.73 15.46
C GLY A 121 -19.05 17.47 16.34
N PHE A 122 -18.72 16.32 15.75
CA PHE A 122 -18.53 15.08 16.51
C PHE A 122 -17.29 15.11 17.41
N ALA A 123 -16.19 15.72 16.97
CA ALA A 123 -14.91 15.69 17.68
C ALA A 123 -14.80 16.71 18.82
N ARG A 124 -15.42 17.89 18.69
CA ARG A 124 -15.24 19.00 19.64
C ARG A 124 -16.50 19.38 20.41
N LEU A 125 -17.69 19.17 19.88
CA LEU A 125 -18.93 19.55 20.55
C LEU A 125 -19.54 18.38 21.34
N ARG A 126 -20.12 18.69 22.50
CA ARG A 126 -20.92 17.75 23.29
C ARG A 126 -22.38 18.14 23.13
N PHE A 127 -23.17 17.30 22.47
CA PHE A 127 -24.60 17.52 22.23
C PHE A 127 -25.40 16.24 22.49
N PRO A 128 -26.67 16.35 22.92
CA PRO A 128 -27.51 15.17 23.18
C PRO A 128 -27.79 14.40 21.89
N GLY A 129 -27.67 13.07 21.91
CA GLY A 129 -27.89 12.19 20.75
C GLY A 129 -26.67 11.97 19.83
N ARG A 130 -25.51 12.54 20.16
CA ARG A 130 -24.26 12.37 19.40
C ARG A 130 -23.91 10.91 19.14
N ASP A 131 -23.92 10.07 20.18
CA ASP A 131 -23.45 8.70 20.06
C ASP A 131 -24.39 7.85 19.19
N PHE A 132 -25.70 8.14 19.20
CA PHE A 132 -26.67 7.53 18.28
C PHE A 132 -26.39 7.91 16.83
N LEU A 133 -26.21 9.21 16.53
CA LEU A 133 -25.89 9.67 15.18
C LEU A 133 -24.54 9.13 14.69
N PHE A 134 -23.57 8.96 15.60
CA PHE A 134 -22.29 8.36 15.27
C PHE A 134 -22.43 6.88 14.88
N ILE A 135 -23.21 6.10 15.65
CA ILE A 135 -23.50 4.71 15.31
C ILE A 135 -24.25 4.61 13.98
N LEU A 136 -25.23 5.49 13.74
CA LEU A 136 -25.96 5.56 12.47
C LEU A 136 -25.02 5.85 11.29
N LEU A 137 -24.11 6.82 11.44
CA LEU A 137 -23.09 7.13 10.43
C LEU A 137 -22.26 5.88 10.09
N ILE A 138 -21.72 5.19 11.09
CA ILE A 138 -20.95 3.97 10.88
C ILE A 138 -21.79 2.87 10.23
N ALA A 139 -23.06 2.71 10.64
CA ALA A 139 -23.97 1.76 10.02
C ALA A 139 -24.16 2.03 8.52
N THR A 140 -24.29 3.30 8.11
CA THR A 140 -24.40 3.64 6.67
C THR A 140 -23.14 3.32 5.85
N LEU A 141 -21.96 3.28 6.49
CA LEU A 141 -20.71 2.88 5.82
C LEU A 141 -20.56 1.34 5.73
N MET A 142 -21.30 0.60 6.56
CA MET A 142 -21.26 -0.87 6.61
C MET A 142 -22.35 -1.54 5.76
N ILE A 143 -23.39 -0.79 5.36
CA ILE A 143 -24.39 -1.27 4.40
C ILE A 143 -23.70 -1.30 3.02
N PRO A 144 -23.48 -2.48 2.43
CA PRO A 144 -22.81 -2.62 1.14
C PRO A 144 -23.68 -2.09 -0.02
#